data_AF-U1N6M4-F1
#
_entry.id   AF-U1N6M4-F1
#
_cell.length_a   1.000
_cell.length_b   1.000
_cell.length_c   1.000
_cell.angle_alpha   90.00
_cell.angle_beta   90.00
_cell.angle_gamma   90.00
#
_symmetry.space_group_name_H-M   'P 1'
#
loop_
_entity.id
_entity.type
_entity.pdbx_description
1 polymer ?
#
loop_
_entity_poly.entity_id
_entity_poly.type
_entity_poly.pdbx_seq_one_letter_code
_entity_poly.pdbx_strand_id
1 'polypeptide(L)'
;MSDQSNLSNFGTGDPPQTDQYECEICGRSFDSSKGRGIHRGQSHTDGEMKQAMIEEIDRLHDMLGKTPSLRDMDQQGNFGSKTYQKKFGTWNNALRAADLSVNKQQKITKSDLVKELKRIAEKLERTPTSRDMAELGEYASSSYTNTFIME
;
A
#
# COMPACT_ATOMS: atom_id res chain seq x y z
N MET A 1 -24.59 48.72 -42.90
CA MET A 1 -23.86 47.65 -43.61
C MET A 1 -22.65 47.32 -42.74
N SER A 2 -22.87 46.62 -41.61
CA SER A 2 -22.78 45.15 -41.49
C SER A 2 -21.36 44.69 -41.80
N ASP A 3 -20.53 44.50 -40.77
CA ASP A 3 -20.26 43.18 -40.15
C ASP A 3 -19.08 42.50 -40.87
N GLN A 4 -18.12 41.82 -40.25
CA GLN A 4 -18.00 41.29 -38.91
C GLN A 4 -16.49 41.08 -38.63
N SER A 5 -16.11 41.39 -37.40
CA SER A 5 -14.83 41.09 -36.78
C SER A 5 -14.54 39.58 -36.86
N ASN A 6 -13.37 39.21 -37.37
CA ASN A 6 -12.93 37.82 -37.46
C ASN A 6 -12.48 37.34 -36.06
N LEU A 7 -13.44 36.94 -35.23
CA LEU A 7 -13.25 36.27 -33.94
C LEU A 7 -13.47 34.77 -34.12
N SER A 8 -12.43 34.01 -34.42
CA SER A 8 -12.44 32.57 -34.22
C SER A 8 -11.03 32.00 -34.19
N ASN A 9 -10.35 32.16 -33.07
CA ASN A 9 -9.27 31.24 -32.67
C ASN A 9 -9.22 31.13 -31.14
N PHE A 10 -10.36 30.82 -30.51
CA PHE A 10 -10.34 30.27 -29.17
C PHE A 10 -10.00 28.79 -29.33
N GLY A 11 -8.75 28.45 -28.98
CA GLY A 11 -8.29 27.08 -28.94
C GLY A 11 -9.28 26.23 -28.14
N THR A 12 -9.64 25.09 -28.70
CA THR A 12 -10.22 23.97 -27.98
C THR A 12 -9.21 23.55 -26.91
N GLY A 13 -9.21 24.24 -25.77
CA GLY A 13 -8.61 23.69 -24.57
C GLY A 13 -9.38 22.42 -24.27
N ASP A 14 -8.68 21.29 -24.23
CA ASP A 14 -9.24 20.05 -23.71
C ASP A 14 -9.99 20.38 -22.42
N PRO A 15 -11.25 19.90 -22.24
CA PRO A 15 -11.95 20.10 -20.99
C PRO A 15 -11.02 19.66 -19.85
N PRO A 16 -10.94 20.43 -18.75
CA PRO A 16 -10.09 20.05 -17.63
C PRO A 16 -10.42 18.60 -17.28
N GLN A 17 -9.42 17.72 -17.39
CA GLN A 17 -9.53 16.33 -16.97
C GLN A 17 -9.78 16.37 -15.47
N THR A 18 -11.04 16.46 -15.09
CA THR A 18 -11.43 16.33 -13.70
C THR A 18 -11.19 14.88 -13.34
N ASP A 19 -10.34 14.63 -12.35
CA ASP A 19 -10.16 13.29 -11.81
C ASP A 19 -11.53 12.78 -11.38
N GLN A 20 -12.12 11.89 -12.18
CA GLN A 20 -13.39 11.25 -11.85
C GLN A 20 -13.08 10.08 -10.92
N TYR A 21 -13.64 10.15 -9.71
CA TYR A 21 -13.45 9.12 -8.70
C TYR A 21 -14.58 8.11 -8.82
N GLU A 22 -14.34 7.00 -9.50
CA GLU A 22 -15.32 5.93 -9.64
C GLU A 22 -15.40 5.06 -8.38
N CYS A 23 -16.63 4.68 -7.98
CA CYS A 23 -16.89 3.75 -6.91
C CYS A 23 -16.67 2.31 -7.37
N GLU A 24 -15.83 1.58 -6.66
CA GLU A 24 -15.39 0.22 -7.02
C GLU A 24 -16.52 -0.82 -6.86
N ILE A 25 -17.62 -0.47 -6.16
CA ILE A 25 -18.74 -1.38 -5.89
C ILE A 25 -19.87 -1.21 -6.92
N CYS A 26 -20.12 0.00 -7.43
CA CYS A 26 -21.28 0.28 -8.28
C CYS A 26 -21.01 1.14 -9.51
N GLY A 27 -19.75 1.54 -9.76
CA GLY A 27 -19.36 2.29 -10.95
C GLY A 27 -19.84 3.75 -10.99
N ARG A 28 -20.40 4.27 -9.90
CA ARG A 28 -20.78 5.69 -9.85
C ARG A 28 -19.53 6.57 -9.76
N SER A 29 -19.46 7.59 -10.61
CA SER A 29 -18.40 8.59 -10.60
C SER A 29 -18.72 9.76 -9.66
N PHE A 30 -17.67 10.28 -9.03
CA PHE A 30 -17.74 11.45 -8.15
C PHE A 30 -16.70 12.48 -8.56
N ASP A 31 -17.00 13.74 -8.26
CA ASP A 31 -16.10 14.89 -8.47
C ASP A 31 -14.92 14.93 -7.48
N SER A 32 -14.94 14.07 -6.46
CA SER A 32 -13.97 14.08 -5.38
C SER A 32 -13.86 12.71 -4.70
N SER A 33 -12.64 12.37 -4.25
CA SER A 33 -12.38 11.18 -3.43
C SER A 33 -13.22 11.17 -2.15
N LYS A 34 -13.48 12.36 -1.57
CA LYS A 34 -14.34 12.53 -0.39
C LYS A 34 -15.80 12.19 -0.70
N GLY A 35 -16.34 12.67 -1.83
CA GLY A 35 -17.71 12.35 -2.26
C GLY A 35 -17.90 10.85 -2.45
N ARG A 36 -16.97 10.20 -3.17
CA ARG A 36 -16.94 8.74 -3.32
C ARG A 36 -16.87 8.02 -1.96
N GLY A 37 -16.03 8.49 -1.05
CA GLY A 37 -15.89 7.94 0.30
C GLY A 37 -17.18 8.00 1.12
N ILE A 38 -17.91 9.11 1.07
CA ILE A 38 -19.20 9.27 1.77
C ILE A 38 -20.25 8.35 1.16
N HIS A 39 -20.34 8.30 -0.17
CA HIS A 39 -21.27 7.40 -0.87
C HIS A 39 -21.07 5.95 -0.45
N ARG A 40 -19.82 5.46 -0.44
CA ARG A 40 -19.51 4.09 -0.01
C ARG A 40 -20.03 3.77 1.40
N GLY A 41 -19.90 4.72 2.33
CA GLY A 41 -20.38 4.55 3.70
C GLY A 41 -21.89 4.56 3.87
N GLN A 42 -22.64 5.16 2.94
CA GLN A 42 -24.10 5.33 3.03
C GLN A 42 -24.89 4.37 2.12
N SER A 43 -24.31 4.00 0.97
CA SER A 43 -25.01 3.28 -0.11
C SER A 43 -24.62 1.81 -0.23
N HIS A 44 -23.58 1.36 0.49
CA HIS A 44 -23.13 -0.03 0.48
C HIS A 44 -23.09 -0.61 1.89
N THR A 45 -23.33 -1.91 1.98
CA THR A 45 -23.26 -2.66 3.23
C THR A 45 -21.81 -2.86 3.68
N ASP A 46 -21.63 -3.26 4.94
CA ASP A 46 -20.29 -3.59 5.47
C ASP A 46 -19.64 -4.75 4.70
N GLY A 47 -20.45 -5.73 4.27
CA GLY A 47 -19.99 -6.89 3.50
C GLY A 47 -19.48 -6.50 2.11
N GLU A 48 -20.27 -5.72 1.36
CA GLU A 48 -19.87 -5.24 0.02
C GLU A 48 -18.61 -4.37 0.09
N MET A 49 -18.51 -3.48 1.09
CA MET A 49 -17.30 -2.69 1.30
C MET A 49 -16.08 -3.57 1.61
N LYS A 50 -16.21 -4.56 2.49
CA LYS A 50 -15.11 -5.46 2.83
C LYS A 50 -14.65 -6.25 1.61
N GLN A 51 -15.58 -6.71 0.77
CA GLN A 51 -15.27 -7.43 -0.45
C GLN A 51 -14.48 -6.55 -1.43
N ALA A 52 -14.94 -5.34 -1.72
CA ALA A 52 -14.20 -4.41 -2.59
C ALA A 52 -12.82 -4.03 -2.01
N MET A 53 -12.69 -3.97 -0.69
CA MET A 53 -11.41 -3.72 -0.02
C MET A 53 -10.43 -4.89 -0.16
N ILE A 54 -10.92 -6.14 -0.20
CA ILE A 54 -10.13 -7.35 -0.45
C ILE A 54 -9.68 -7.39 -1.90
N GLU A 55 -10.58 -7.15 -2.84
CA GLU A 55 -10.25 -7.09 -4.28
C GLU A 55 -9.19 -6.01 -4.57
N GLU A 56 -9.24 -4.89 -3.86
CA GLU A 56 -8.21 -3.87 -3.97
C GLU A 56 -6.85 -4.33 -3.44
N ILE A 57 -6.83 -5.12 -2.36
CA ILE A 57 -5.59 -5.74 -1.86
C ILE A 57 -4.99 -6.65 -2.93
N ASP A 58 -5.82 -7.49 -3.56
CA ASP A 58 -5.37 -8.41 -4.61
C ASP A 58 -4.87 -7.66 -5.84
N ARG A 59 -5.58 -6.60 -6.27
CA ARG A 59 -5.13 -5.73 -7.36
C ARG A 59 -3.73 -5.17 -7.11
N LEU A 60 -3.47 -4.64 -5.91
CA LEU A 60 -2.15 -4.11 -5.56
C LEU A 60 -1.11 -5.20 -5.38
N HIS A 61 -1.49 -6.37 -4.86
CA HIS A 61 -0.62 -7.53 -4.79
C HIS A 61 -0.09 -7.92 -6.17
N ASP A 62 -0.99 -8.06 -7.14
CA ASP A 62 -0.64 -8.44 -8.51
C ASP A 62 0.18 -7.35 -9.22
N MET A 63 -0.18 -6.09 -8.99
CA MET A 63 0.55 -4.94 -9.54
C MET A 63 1.99 -4.84 -9.01
N LEU A 64 2.20 -5.10 -7.72
CA LEU A 64 3.50 -4.94 -7.05
C LEU A 64 4.32 -6.23 -7.04
N GLY A 65 3.72 -7.38 -7.35
CA GLY A 65 4.33 -8.71 -7.24
C GLY A 65 4.73 -9.09 -5.80
N LYS A 66 4.10 -8.46 -4.80
CA LYS A 66 4.37 -8.67 -3.36
C LYS A 66 3.12 -8.37 -2.55
N THR A 67 3.01 -8.91 -1.34
CA THR A 67 1.94 -8.53 -0.41
C THR A 67 2.00 -7.03 -0.12
N PRO A 68 0.95 -6.25 -0.42
CA PRO A 68 0.97 -4.81 -0.23
C PRO A 68 1.04 -4.45 1.26
N SER A 69 1.69 -3.33 1.56
CA SER A 69 1.71 -2.72 2.89
C SER A 69 0.60 -1.67 3.02
N LEU A 70 0.25 -1.28 4.25
CA LEU A 70 -0.68 -0.16 4.47
C LEU A 70 -0.23 1.14 3.77
N ARG A 71 1.09 1.35 3.63
CA ARG A 71 1.64 2.50 2.92
C ARG A 71 1.38 2.40 1.41
N ASP A 72 1.51 1.20 0.84
CA ASP A 72 1.20 0.99 -0.58
C ASP A 72 -0.29 1.27 -0.85
N MET A 73 -1.18 0.85 0.06
CA MET A 73 -2.61 1.16 -0.03
C MET A 73 -2.88 2.67 0.08
N ASP A 74 -2.21 3.39 0.98
CA ASP A 74 -2.39 4.84 1.11
C ASP A 74 -1.87 5.63 -0.11
N GLN A 75 -0.85 5.10 -0.80
CA GLN A 75 -0.21 5.78 -1.93
C GLN A 75 -0.88 5.46 -3.28
N GLN A 76 -1.34 4.23 -3.46
CA GLN A 76 -1.80 3.71 -4.77
C GLN A 76 -3.20 3.07 -4.72
N GLY A 77 -3.75 2.94 -3.51
CA GLY A 77 -5.03 2.28 -3.29
C GLY A 77 -6.21 3.25 -3.26
N ASN A 78 -7.40 2.70 -3.54
CA ASN A 78 -8.67 3.41 -3.48
C ASN A 78 -9.25 3.55 -2.07
N PHE A 79 -8.64 2.87 -1.09
CA PHE A 79 -9.01 2.87 0.31
C PHE A 79 -7.81 3.23 1.17
N GLY A 80 -7.98 4.20 2.06
CA GLY A 80 -6.93 4.55 3.02
C GLY A 80 -6.77 3.51 4.13
N SER A 81 -5.57 3.46 4.71
CA SER A 81 -5.16 2.56 5.80
C SER A 81 -6.09 2.58 7.01
N LYS A 82 -6.60 3.76 7.39
CA LYS A 82 -7.59 3.92 8.48
C LYS A 82 -8.90 3.17 8.20
N THR A 83 -9.32 3.07 6.95
CA THR A 83 -10.53 2.34 6.56
C THR A 83 -10.36 0.85 6.80
N TYR A 84 -9.19 0.29 6.43
CA TYR A 84 -8.85 -1.10 6.70
C TYR A 84 -8.85 -1.42 8.20
N GLN A 85 -8.24 -0.56 9.01
CA GLN A 85 -8.25 -0.72 10.47
C GLN A 85 -9.67 -0.69 11.04
N LYS A 86 -10.53 0.24 10.58
CA LYS A 86 -11.91 0.34 11.07
C LYS A 86 -12.77 -0.87 10.70
N LYS A 87 -12.56 -1.45 9.51
CA LYS A 87 -13.42 -2.53 8.97
C LYS A 87 -12.93 -3.93 9.35
N PHE A 88 -11.62 -4.15 9.35
CA PHE A 88 -11.01 -5.46 9.63
C PHE A 88 -10.35 -5.54 11.01
N GLY A 89 -10.28 -4.44 11.75
CA GLY A 89 -9.58 -4.32 13.04
C GLY A 89 -8.07 -4.21 12.87
N THR A 90 -7.45 -5.20 12.21
CA THR A 90 -6.00 -5.22 11.95
C THR A 90 -5.70 -5.45 10.47
N TRP A 91 -4.56 -4.96 9.99
CA TRP A 91 -4.11 -5.21 8.61
C TRP A 91 -3.94 -6.71 8.32
N ASN A 92 -3.44 -7.47 9.29
CA ASN A 92 -3.30 -8.93 9.15
C ASN A 92 -4.65 -9.64 9.01
N ASN A 93 -5.74 -9.11 9.60
CA ASN A 93 -7.08 -9.63 9.35
C ASN A 93 -7.52 -9.34 7.91
N ALA A 94 -7.21 -8.15 7.38
CA ALA A 94 -7.54 -7.81 5.99
C ALA A 94 -6.78 -8.70 5.00
N LEU A 95 -5.49 -8.93 5.23
CA LEU A 95 -4.69 -9.85 4.41
C LEU A 95 -5.19 -11.29 4.47
N ARG A 96 -5.58 -11.77 5.67
CA ARG A 96 -6.22 -13.09 5.80
C ARG A 96 -7.54 -13.18 5.05
N ALA A 97 -8.33 -12.11 5.03
CA ALA A 97 -9.58 -12.08 4.31
C ALA A 97 -9.38 -12.06 2.77
N ALA A 98 -8.21 -11.62 2.32
CA ALA A 98 -7.76 -11.67 0.93
C ALA A 98 -7.02 -12.97 0.59
N ASP A 99 -7.02 -13.98 1.47
CA ASP A 99 -6.23 -15.21 1.33
C ASP A 99 -4.73 -14.98 1.05
N LEU A 100 -4.22 -13.78 1.30
CA LEU A 100 -2.83 -13.44 1.15
C LEU A 100 -2.06 -13.86 2.39
N SER A 101 -0.84 -14.33 2.17
CA SER A 101 0.10 -14.54 3.25
C SER A 101 0.23 -13.23 4.04
N VAL A 102 -0.09 -13.28 5.34
CA VAL A 102 0.03 -12.11 6.19
C VAL A 102 1.44 -11.55 5.98
N ASN A 103 1.53 -10.26 5.71
CA ASN A 103 2.78 -9.52 5.86
C ASN A 103 3.10 -9.68 7.33
N LYS A 104 3.81 -10.76 7.67
CA LYS A 104 4.64 -10.76 8.86
C LYS A 104 5.40 -9.44 8.66
N GLN A 105 5.17 -8.46 9.52
CA GLN A 105 6.35 -7.90 10.14
C GLN A 105 7.10 -9.14 10.57
N GLN A 106 8.05 -9.59 9.75
CA GLN A 106 8.89 -10.73 10.05
C GLN A 106 9.34 -10.38 11.45
N LYS A 107 8.82 -11.07 12.45
CA LYS A 107 9.27 -10.91 13.82
C LYS A 107 10.62 -11.56 13.69
N ILE A 108 11.61 -10.78 13.24
CA ILE A 108 12.90 -11.26 12.80
C ILE A 108 13.38 -12.06 14.00
N THR A 109 13.38 -13.39 13.87
CA THR A 109 13.60 -14.21 15.04
C THR A 109 15.09 -14.15 15.34
N LYS A 110 15.45 -14.40 16.60
CA LYS A 110 16.87 -14.59 16.95
C LYS A 110 17.53 -15.63 16.02
N SER A 111 16.78 -16.65 15.58
CA SER A 111 17.26 -17.64 14.61
C SER A 111 17.56 -17.06 13.23
N ASP A 112 16.70 -16.18 12.71
CA ASP A 112 16.90 -15.56 11.40
C ASP A 112 18.11 -14.60 11.42
N LEU A 113 18.26 -13.83 12.51
CA LEU A 113 19.47 -13.00 12.73
C LEU A 113 20.74 -13.84 12.84
N VAL A 114 20.70 -14.98 13.54
CA VAL A 114 21.85 -15.89 13.67
C VAL A 114 22.20 -16.53 12.32
N LYS A 115 21.21 -16.95 11.52
CA LYS A 115 21.45 -17.47 10.17
C LYS A 115 22.11 -16.42 9.29
N GLU A 116 21.64 -15.19 9.36
CA GLU A 116 22.20 -14.10 8.58
C GLU A 116 23.61 -13.72 9.03
N LEU A 117 23.87 -13.69 10.35
CA LEU A 117 25.23 -13.53 10.88
C LEU A 117 26.17 -14.64 10.40
N LYS A 118 25.72 -15.90 10.38
CA LYS A 118 26.52 -17.02 9.88
C LYS A 118 26.82 -16.90 8.39
N ARG A 119 25.82 -16.56 7.57
CA ARG A 119 25.97 -16.35 6.13
C ARG A 119 27.02 -15.28 5.83
N ILE A 120 26.98 -14.15 6.55
CA ILE A 120 27.94 -13.06 6.36
C ILE A 120 29.31 -13.44 6.92
N ALA A 121 29.39 -14.19 8.02
CA ALA A 121 30.64 -14.67 8.58
C ALA A 121 31.36 -15.64 7.62
N GLU A 122 30.62 -16.56 7.01
CA GLU A 122 31.13 -17.47 5.98
C GLU A 122 31.62 -16.70 4.76
N LYS A 123 30.89 -15.67 4.33
CA LYS A 123 31.26 -14.83 3.18
C LYS A 123 32.52 -13.99 3.43
N LEU A 124 32.72 -13.51 4.66
CA LEU A 124 33.84 -12.64 5.00
C LEU A 124 35.03 -13.41 5.59
N GLU A 125 34.88 -14.71 5.86
CA GLU A 125 35.84 -15.55 6.59
C GLU A 125 36.29 -14.94 7.94
N ARG A 126 35.44 -14.10 8.54
CA ARG A 126 35.67 -13.42 9.82
C ARG A 126 34.35 -13.10 10.52
N THR A 127 34.43 -12.76 11.80
CA THR A 127 33.26 -12.27 12.55
C THR A 127 32.73 -10.97 11.92
N PRO A 128 31.45 -10.91 11.51
CA PRO A 128 30.83 -9.70 10.97
C PRO A 128 30.72 -8.59 12.01
N THR A 129 30.94 -7.36 11.60
CA THR A 129 30.71 -6.15 12.41
C THR A 129 29.34 -5.56 12.12
N SER A 130 28.83 -4.68 12.99
CA SER A 130 27.56 -3.97 12.75
C SER A 130 27.55 -3.19 11.43
N ARG A 131 28.72 -2.76 10.96
CA ARG A 131 28.88 -2.10 9.65
C ARG A 131 28.70 -3.09 8.50
N ASP A 132 29.29 -4.28 8.62
CA ASP A 132 29.11 -5.35 7.62
C ASP A 132 27.64 -5.78 7.55
N MET A 133 26.93 -5.83 8.68
CA MET A 133 25.50 -6.13 8.70
C MET A 133 24.67 -5.05 8.00
N ALA A 134 25.08 -3.78 8.09
CA ALA A 134 24.40 -2.69 7.41
C ALA A 134 24.70 -2.62 5.90
N GLU A 135 25.91 -3.02 5.49
CA GLU A 135 26.36 -2.95 4.10
C GLU A 135 26.06 -4.24 3.30
N LEU A 136 26.04 -5.41 3.95
CA LEU A 136 25.92 -6.72 3.31
C LEU A 136 24.72 -7.55 3.78
N GLY A 137 24.06 -7.11 4.85
CA GLY A 137 22.96 -7.83 5.47
C GLY A 137 21.58 -7.47 4.91
N GLU A 138 20.69 -8.45 4.92
CA GLU A 138 19.30 -8.26 4.51
C GLU A 138 18.46 -7.53 5.58
N TYR A 139 18.98 -7.42 6.80
CA TYR A 139 18.32 -6.78 7.94
C TYR A 139 19.11 -5.57 8.42
N ALA A 140 18.39 -4.52 8.85
CA ALA A 140 19.01 -3.34 9.43
C ALA A 140 19.84 -3.70 10.68
N SER A 141 20.98 -3.04 10.87
CA SER A 141 21.84 -3.25 12.04
C SER A 141 21.10 -3.04 13.38
N SER A 142 20.08 -2.17 13.39
CA SER A 142 19.20 -1.92 14.54
C SER A 142 18.30 -3.11 14.92
N SER A 143 18.04 -4.06 14.01
CA SER A 143 17.29 -5.29 14.29
C SER A 143 18.07 -6.26 15.20
N TYR A 144 19.41 -6.21 15.15
CA TYR A 144 20.30 -7.02 15.98
C TYR A 144 20.44 -6.42 17.39
N THR A 145 20.62 -5.11 17.51
CA THR A 145 20.77 -4.44 18.82
C THR A 145 19.52 -4.55 19.68
N ASN A 146 18.32 -4.46 19.09
CA ASN A 146 17.07 -4.59 19.83
C ASN A 146 16.75 -6.03 20.29
N THR A 147 17.39 -7.04 19.68
CA THR A 147 17.10 -8.46 19.92
C THR A 147 18.12 -9.13 20.85
N PHE A 148 19.37 -8.64 20.89
CA PHE A 148 20.46 -9.27 21.66
C PHE A 148 20.91 -8.46 22.89
N ILE A 149 20.37 -7.26 23.16
CA ILE A 149 20.78 -6.40 24.30
C ILE A 149 19.74 -6.39 25.46
N MET A 150 18.57 -7.03 25.30
CA MET A 150 17.55 -7.16 26.36
C MET A 150 17.42 -8.59 26.93
N GLU A 151 18.53 -9.30 27.11
CA GLU A 151 18.61 -10.49 27.99
C GLU A 151 19.67 -10.26 29.06
#